data_AF-A0A378XHB2-F1
#
_entry.id   AF-A0A378XHB2-F1
#
_cell.length_a   1.000
_cell.length_b   1.000
_cell.length_c   1.000
_cell.angle_alpha   90.00
_cell.angle_beta   90.00
_cell.angle_gamma   90.00
#
_symmetry.space_group_name_H-M   'P 1'
#
loop_
_entity.id
_entity.type
_entity.pdbx_description
1 polymer ?
#
loop_
_entity_poly.entity_id
_entity_poly.type
_entity_poly.pdbx_seq_one_letter_code
_entity_poly.pdbx_strand_id
1 'polypeptide(L)'
;MRKINKQQTPGSLTLFKQKSPNAMYGNLSPKLRQDIREACTAEQFYLCAYCCKQITGKNIDTLNEHIEPQDLAPNRTLDFNNIIASCTTRDQCDFTHKNQRLPLTPLMDECETAVFVKIVVTHA
;
A
#
# COMPACT_ATOMS: atom_id res chain seq x y z
N MET A 1 7.34 -6.19 -9.84
CA MET A 1 7.27 -5.88 -8.39
C MET A 1 8.00 -6.98 -7.66
N ARG A 2 8.27 -6.84 -6.36
CA ARG A 2 8.64 -7.98 -5.51
C ARG A 2 7.40 -8.40 -4.74
N LYS A 3 7.12 -9.71 -4.65
CA LYS A 3 5.95 -10.19 -3.91
C LYS A 3 6.08 -9.80 -2.44
N ILE A 4 5.03 -9.21 -1.91
CA ILE A 4 4.92 -8.85 -0.51
C ILE A 4 4.25 -10.01 0.21
N ASN A 5 4.96 -10.58 1.18
CA ASN A 5 4.43 -11.57 2.10
C ASN A 5 4.02 -10.84 3.38
N LYS A 6 2.71 -10.58 3.53
CA LYS A 6 2.15 -9.85 4.67
C LYS A 6 2.54 -10.50 5.99
N GLN A 7 3.00 -9.68 6.93
CA GLN A 7 3.31 -10.08 8.29
C GLN A 7 2.13 -9.82 9.22
N GLN A 8 2.32 -10.13 10.51
CA GLN A 8 1.32 -9.85 11.53
C GLN A 8 0.98 -8.35 11.58
N THR A 9 -0.31 -8.06 11.75
CA THR A 9 -0.80 -6.68 11.94
C THR A 9 -0.12 -6.04 13.16
N PRO A 10 0.35 -4.78 13.08
CA PRO A 10 0.94 -4.08 14.22
C PRO A 10 0.01 -4.09 15.44
N GLY A 11 0.60 -4.31 16.62
CA GLY A 11 -0.16 -4.34 17.88
C GLY A 11 -0.94 -3.05 18.12
N SER A 12 -0.39 -1.89 17.73
CA SER A 12 -1.05 -0.60 17.86
C SER A 12 -2.33 -0.49 17.01
N LEU A 13 -2.31 -0.99 15.77
CA LEU A 13 -3.51 -1.05 14.92
C LEU A 13 -4.53 -2.06 15.45
N THR A 14 -4.09 -3.21 15.94
CA THR A 14 -4.97 -4.22 16.56
C THR A 14 -5.72 -3.64 17.76
N LEU A 15 -5.00 -3.01 18.68
CA LEU A 15 -5.58 -2.36 19.86
C LEU A 15 -6.52 -1.22 19.49
N PHE A 16 -6.19 -0.44 18.46
CA PHE A 16 -7.06 0.64 17.99
C PHE A 16 -8.39 0.10 17.45
N LYS A 17 -8.38 -0.95 16.62
CA LYS A 17 -9.60 -1.56 16.08
C LYS A 17 -10.51 -2.12 17.17
N GLN A 18 -9.94 -2.69 18.24
CA GLN A 18 -10.71 -3.17 19.39
C GLN A 18 -11.42 -2.04 20.15
N LYS A 19 -10.74 -0.89 20.32
CA LYS A 19 -11.31 0.28 21.02
C LYS A 19 -12.30 1.06 20.15
N SER A 20 -12.14 1.00 18.83
CA SER A 20 -12.87 1.82 17.87
C SER A 20 -13.37 0.94 16.70
N PRO A 21 -14.36 0.06 16.93
CA PRO A 21 -14.77 -0.96 15.96
C PRO A 21 -15.33 -0.39 14.64
N ASN A 22 -15.86 0.84 14.65
CA ASN A 22 -16.41 1.51 13.47
C ASN A 22 -15.47 2.57 12.87
N ALA A 23 -14.22 2.64 13.35
CA ALA A 23 -13.27 3.61 12.81
C ALA A 23 -12.82 3.24 11.39
N MET A 24 -12.55 4.28 10.60
CA MET A 24 -11.94 4.19 9.28
C MET A 24 -10.51 4.73 9.32
N TYR A 25 -9.76 4.52 8.24
CA TYR A 25 -8.38 5.01 8.10
C TYR A 25 -8.25 6.53 8.32
N GLY A 26 -9.27 7.29 7.90
CA GLY A 26 -9.39 8.72 8.15
C GLY A 26 -9.32 9.10 9.63
N ASN A 27 -9.77 8.22 10.54
CA ASN A 27 -9.78 8.45 11.99
C ASN A 27 -8.44 8.14 12.68
N LEU A 28 -7.46 7.57 11.97
CA LEU A 28 -6.16 7.24 12.55
C LEU A 28 -5.35 8.51 12.85
N SER A 29 -4.72 8.54 14.02
CA SER A 29 -3.75 9.59 14.37
C SER A 29 -2.49 9.51 13.48
N PRO A 30 -1.74 10.61 13.32
CA PRO A 30 -0.47 10.59 12.57
C PRO A 30 0.52 9.55 13.10
N LYS A 31 0.58 9.35 14.42
CA LYS A 31 1.41 8.32 15.06
C LYS A 31 1.00 6.91 14.62
N LEU A 32 -0.29 6.61 14.64
CA LEU A 32 -0.77 5.28 14.25
C LEU A 32 -0.57 5.02 12.74
N ARG A 33 -0.72 6.06 11.90
CA ARG A 33 -0.35 5.97 10.48
C ARG A 33 1.15 5.72 10.29
N GLN A 34 2.00 6.32 11.12
CA GLN A 34 3.45 6.10 11.11
C GLN A 34 3.81 4.66 11.50
N ASP A 35 3.19 4.10 12.54
CA ASP A 35 3.40 2.70 12.96
C ASP A 35 3.04 1.71 11.83
N ILE A 36 1.89 1.91 11.16
CA ILE A 36 1.47 1.09 10.02
C ILE A 36 2.50 1.16 8.90
N ARG A 37 2.99 2.36 8.61
CA ARG A 37 3.96 2.60 7.54
C ARG A 37 5.27 1.88 7.79
N GLU A 38 5.81 1.99 9.01
CA GLU A 38 7.04 1.32 9.40
C GLU A 38 6.92 -0.20 9.29
N ALA A 39 5.78 -0.76 9.71
CA ALA A 39 5.52 -2.19 9.57
C ALA A 39 5.46 -2.63 8.11
N CYS A 40 4.71 -1.93 7.25
CA CYS A 40 4.65 -2.21 5.82
C CYS A 40 6.04 -2.07 5.15
N THR A 41 6.79 -1.03 5.48
CA THR A 41 8.13 -0.81 4.93
C THR A 41 9.10 -1.92 5.34
N ALA A 42 9.03 -2.39 6.59
CA ALA A 42 9.87 -3.48 7.09
C ALA A 42 9.60 -4.80 6.37
N GLU A 43 8.33 -5.21 6.21
CA GLU A 43 7.99 -6.43 5.45
C GLU A 43 8.32 -6.34 3.95
N GLN A 44 8.46 -5.12 3.43
CA GLN A 44 8.85 -4.81 2.06
C GLN A 44 10.35 -4.59 1.88
N PHE A 45 11.17 -4.89 2.90
CA PHE A 45 12.62 -4.72 2.84
C PHE A 45 13.06 -3.29 2.49
N TYR A 46 12.28 -2.30 2.94
CA TYR A 46 12.52 -0.88 2.66
C TYR A 46 12.44 -0.50 1.18
N LEU A 47 11.63 -1.24 0.40
CA LEU A 47 11.37 -0.97 -1.00
C LEU A 47 9.90 -0.57 -1.21
N CYS A 48 9.67 0.41 -2.09
CA CYS A 48 8.35 0.76 -2.58
C CYS A 48 7.70 -0.47 -3.22
N ALA A 49 6.44 -0.74 -2.88
CA ALA A 49 5.71 -1.92 -3.32
C ALA A 49 5.66 -2.09 -4.85
N TYR A 50 5.68 -0.98 -5.60
CA TYR A 50 5.51 -1.00 -7.05
C TYR A 50 6.82 -0.86 -7.82
N CYS A 51 7.52 0.26 -7.61
CA CYS A 51 8.73 0.58 -8.37
C CYS A 51 10.03 0.05 -7.73
N CYS A 52 9.94 -0.55 -6.54
CA CYS A 52 11.08 -1.08 -5.79
C CYS A 52 12.17 -0.04 -5.46
N LYS A 53 11.86 1.26 -5.54
CA LYS A 53 12.74 2.32 -5.02
C LYS A 53 12.87 2.20 -3.50
N GLN A 54 14.05 2.49 -2.96
CA GLN A 54 14.26 2.56 -1.51
C GLN A 54 13.38 3.64 -0.85
N ILE A 55 12.83 3.30 0.31
CA ILE A 55 11.95 4.16 1.12
C ILE A 55 12.27 3.99 2.60
N THR A 56 12.15 5.07 3.39
CA THR A 56 12.54 5.07 4.81
C THR A 56 11.45 4.56 5.75
N GLY A 57 10.20 4.49 5.29
CA GLY A 57 9.04 4.24 6.17
C GLY A 57 8.58 5.49 6.92
N LYS A 58 9.22 6.64 6.71
CA LYS A 58 8.78 7.94 7.23
C LYS A 58 7.87 8.63 6.22
N ASN A 59 7.00 9.51 6.71
CA ASN A 59 6.04 10.25 5.87
C ASN A 59 6.67 11.18 4.82
N ILE A 60 7.99 11.44 4.90
CA ILE A 60 8.71 12.28 3.93
C ILE A 60 8.80 11.65 2.55
N ASP A 61 8.93 10.32 2.49
CA ASP A 61 9.16 9.58 1.24
C ASP A 61 8.24 8.37 1.05
N THR A 62 7.42 8.06 2.06
CA THR A 62 6.62 6.84 2.11
C THR A 62 5.15 7.13 2.43
N LEU A 63 4.24 6.45 1.74
CA LEU A 63 2.79 6.49 1.95
C LEU A 63 2.27 5.12 2.39
N ASN A 64 1.14 5.13 3.11
CA ASN A 64 0.35 3.93 3.32
C ASN A 64 -0.67 3.90 2.20
N GLU A 65 -0.50 2.96 1.28
CA GLU A 65 -1.37 2.81 0.12
C GLU A 65 -2.29 1.62 0.33
N HIS A 66 -3.54 1.77 -0.09
CA HIS A 66 -4.54 0.72 -0.05
C HIS A 66 -4.58 -0.02 -1.39
N ILE A 67 -4.40 -1.34 -1.39
CA ILE A 67 -4.46 -2.17 -2.60
C ILE A 67 -5.87 -2.14 -3.21
N GLU A 68 -6.89 -2.35 -2.38
CA GLU A 68 -8.27 -1.99 -2.70
C GLU A 68 -8.55 -0.58 -2.18
N PRO A 69 -8.86 0.40 -3.06
CA PRO A 69 -9.09 1.78 -2.66
C PRO A 69 -10.17 1.92 -1.58
N GLN A 70 -9.96 2.88 -0.66
CA GLN A 70 -10.84 3.11 0.49
C GLN A 70 -12.31 3.35 0.09
N ASP A 71 -12.54 4.08 -1.02
CA ASP A 71 -13.89 4.38 -1.53
C ASP A 71 -14.60 3.14 -2.09
N LEU A 72 -13.84 2.15 -2.57
CA LEU A 72 -14.37 0.92 -3.15
C LEU A 72 -14.46 -0.23 -2.13
N ALA A 73 -13.64 -0.19 -1.08
CA ALA A 73 -13.58 -1.20 -0.02
C ALA A 73 -13.54 -0.55 1.38
N PRO A 74 -14.60 0.19 1.79
CA PRO A 74 -14.62 0.91 3.07
C PRO A 74 -14.43 0.01 4.29
N ASN A 75 -14.89 -1.24 4.20
CA ASN A 75 -14.70 -2.28 5.22
C ASN A 75 -13.25 -2.79 5.34
N ARG A 76 -12.37 -2.48 4.38
CA ARG A 76 -10.95 -2.86 4.37
C ARG A 76 -10.00 -1.70 4.65
N THR A 77 -10.51 -0.53 5.01
CA THR A 77 -9.69 0.68 5.25
C THR A 77 -8.67 0.49 6.40
N LEU A 78 -8.99 -0.35 7.39
CA LEU A 78 -8.12 -0.74 8.51
C LEU A 78 -7.67 -2.21 8.45
N ASP A 79 -7.82 -2.87 7.31
CA ASP A 79 -7.26 -4.21 7.09
C ASP A 79 -5.78 -4.07 6.72
N PHE A 80 -4.88 -4.52 7.59
CA PHE A 80 -3.45 -4.44 7.32
C PHE A 80 -3.04 -5.24 6.08
N ASN A 81 -3.77 -6.31 5.74
CA ASN A 81 -3.54 -7.07 4.52
C ASN A 81 -3.97 -6.32 3.25
N ASN A 82 -4.66 -5.18 3.40
CA ASN A 82 -5.00 -4.28 2.31
C ASN A 82 -4.06 -3.06 2.26
N ILE A 83 -3.09 -2.92 3.17
CA ILE A 83 -2.21 -1.75 3.25
C ILE A 83 -0.78 -2.16 2.95
N ILE A 84 -0.10 -1.36 2.13
CA ILE A 84 1.30 -1.49 1.72
C ILE A 84 2.01 -0.13 1.84
N ALA A 85 3.33 -0.13 1.71
CA ALA A 85 4.14 1.07 1.64
C ALA A 85 4.52 1.40 0.18
N SER A 86 4.16 2.59 -0.29
CA SER A 86 4.59 3.10 -1.61
C SER A 86 5.37 4.40 -1.46
N CYS A 87 6.13 4.78 -2.49
CA CYS A 87 6.91 6.01 -2.46
C CYS A 87 6.06 7.23 -2.81
N THR A 88 6.48 8.41 -2.38
CA THR A 88 5.85 9.71 -2.71
C THR A 88 6.33 10.28 -4.06
N THR A 89 6.90 9.46 -4.94
CA THR A 89 7.44 9.97 -6.22
C THR A 89 6.29 10.49 -7.07
N ARG A 90 6.37 11.77 -7.43
CA ARG A 90 5.34 12.45 -8.22
C ARG A 90 5.06 11.71 -9.52
N ASP A 91 3.79 11.68 -9.91
CA ASP A 91 3.30 11.10 -11.17
C ASP A 91 3.63 9.60 -11.34
N GLN A 92 3.81 8.88 -10.22
CA GLN A 92 4.09 7.43 -10.18
C GLN A 92 3.45 6.77 -8.96
N CYS A 93 3.33 5.43 -9.00
CA CYS A 93 2.85 4.59 -7.89
C CYS A 93 1.48 5.09 -7.36
N ASP A 94 1.37 5.37 -6.06
CA ASP A 94 0.16 5.88 -5.41
C ASP A 94 -0.54 7.00 -6.19
N PHE A 95 0.23 8.01 -6.64
CA PHE A 95 -0.30 9.16 -7.38
C PHE A 95 -1.01 8.77 -8.68
N THR A 96 -0.57 7.69 -9.32
CA THR A 96 -1.12 7.22 -10.60
C THR A 96 -2.27 6.23 -10.43
N HIS A 97 -2.29 5.45 -9.34
CA HIS A 97 -3.29 4.41 -9.12
C HIS A 97 -4.67 5.00 -8.77
N LYS A 98 -4.71 6.12 -8.04
CA LYS A 98 -5.96 6.80 -7.63
C LYS A 98 -6.95 5.77 -7.01
N ASN A 99 -8.24 5.91 -7.29
CA ASN A 99 -9.28 5.00 -6.81
C ASN A 99 -9.53 3.80 -7.73
N GLN A 100 -8.50 3.30 -8.43
CA GLN A 100 -8.65 2.18 -9.35
C GLN A 100 -8.18 0.86 -8.71
N ARG A 101 -8.89 -0.23 -9.00
CA ARG A 101 -8.39 -1.57 -8.71
C ARG A 101 -7.33 -1.93 -9.75
N LEU A 102 -6.15 -2.30 -9.27
CA LEU A 102 -5.07 -2.72 -10.17
C LEU A 102 -5.28 -4.18 -10.59
N PRO A 103 -5.10 -4.50 -11.88
CA PRO A 103 -5.22 -5.88 -12.38
C PRO A 103 -4.10 -6.80 -11.88
N LEU A 104 -2.96 -6.21 -11.48
CA LEU A 104 -1.85 -6.91 -10.85
C LEU A 104 -1.39 -6.10 -9.65
N THR A 105 -1.26 -6.77 -8.50
CA THR A 105 -0.87 -6.13 -7.24
C THR A 105 0.40 -6.79 -6.70
N PRO A 106 1.16 -6.12 -5.82
CA PRO A 106 2.35 -6.69 -5.20
C PRO A 106 2.03 -7.82 -4.19
N LEU A 107 0.75 -8.14 -3.96
CA LEU A 107 0.31 -9.27 -3.14
C LEU A 107 0.12 -10.57 -3.94
N MET A 108 0.20 -10.50 -5.28
CA MET A 108 -0.01 -11.62 -6.20
C MET A 108 1.33 -12.29 -6.55
N ASP A 109 1.33 -13.61 -6.72
CA ASP A 109 2.53 -14.37 -7.13
C ASP A 109 3.04 -13.91 -8.51
N GLU A 110 2.12 -13.58 -9.41
CA GLU A 110 2.40 -13.13 -10.78
C GLU A 110 3.14 -11.79 -10.83
N CYS A 111 3.22 -11.04 -9.71
CA CYS A 111 3.84 -9.72 -9.67
C CYS A 111 5.36 -9.72 -9.92
N GLU A 112 6.00 -10.87 -9.76
CA GLU A 112 7.44 -11.06 -9.94
C GLU A 112 7.81 -11.47 -11.37
N THR A 113 6.87 -12.07 -12.10
CA THR A 113 7.12 -12.64 -13.44
C THR A 113 6.36 -11.96 -14.56
N ALA A 114 5.32 -11.17 -14.25
CA ALA A 114 4.53 -10.50 -15.26
C ALA A 114 5.36 -9.48 -16.05
N VAL A 115 5.42 -9.69 -17.37
CA VAL A 115 5.97 -8.72 -18.33
C VAL A 115 4.81 -7.93 -18.92
N PHE A 116 4.71 -6.64 -18.58
CA PHE A 116 3.75 -5.76 -19.22
C PHE A 116 4.29 -5.28 -20.56
N VAL A 117 3.74 -5.80 -21.66
CA VAL A 117 3.96 -5.22 -22.98
C VAL A 117 3.11 -3.96 -23.07
N LYS A 118 3.73 -2.77 -23.03
CA LYS A 118 3.05 -1.53 -23.45
C LYS A 118 2.74 -1.66 -24.94
N ILE A 119 1.53 -2.06 -25.28
CA ILE A 119 1.02 -1.89 -26.64
C ILE A 119 0.86 -0.40 -26.84
N VAL A 120 1.86 0.24 -27.45
CA VAL A 120 1.73 1.60 -27.95
C VAL A 120 0.82 1.50 -29.16
N VAL A 121 -0.48 1.73 -28.97
CA VAL A 121 -1.40 1.91 -30.09
C VAL A 121 -1.08 3.28 -30.70
N THR A 122 -0.10 3.32 -31.60
CA THR A 122 0.09 4.47 -32.49
C THR A 122 -1.16 4.54 -33.36
N HIS A 123 -2.04 5.49 -33.06
CA HIS A 123 -3.10 5.85 -34.00
C HIS A 123 -2.39 6.49 -35.19
N ALA A 124 -2.44 5.80 -36.33
CA ALA A 124 -2.07 6.34 -37.63
C ALA A 124 -3.19 7.24 -38.15
#